data_AF-A0AAE0HHA0-F1
#
_entry.id   AF-A0AAE0HHA0-F1
#
_cell.length_a   1.000
_cell.length_b   1.000
_cell.length_c   1.000
_cell.angle_alpha   90.00
_cell.angle_beta   90.00
_cell.angle_gamma   90.00
#
_symmetry.space_group_name_H-M   'P 1'
#
loop_
_entity.id
_entity.type
_entity.pdbx_description
1 polymer ?
#
loop_
_entity_poly.entity_id
_entity_poly.type
_entity_poly.pdbx_seq_one_letter_code
_entity_poly.pdbx_strand_id
1 'polypeptide(L)'
;MHRLITPLTLPLLILLLHPLPTHAQQQQRCQWATLRSATDSVLETLQTGLRSTTTLPAIFSSPDLAYTYNGTPLPLPLAGSGSAANSSGSGSSVLAAPLAISVAHSVVDQDRCAAFIKAVGYPAEEAQTAGGVVVVGAQVWYNYTASVGATVRRMDVVVAAEGGWNMPVGLDGEVLVGLVEGEDWGALSRAVQDGRAVLEGVAGGYLDLLGGGSGGDGDGGGNGTGVVWGRPCARLEGSVYTAVGETESCEMGLEISENGEGITERQFVVDESVGSVSVLARDGRHGGSPTLFEFRVVKGALRYVHQFAAKALAETDD
;
A
#
# COMPACT_ATOMS: atom_id res chain seq x y z
N MET A 1 33.87 -30.28 84.36
CA MET A 1 33.12 -29.15 83.80
C MET A 1 33.07 -29.32 82.29
N HIS A 2 32.06 -30.03 81.78
CA HIS A 2 31.87 -30.29 80.34
C HIS A 2 30.85 -29.26 79.82
N ARG A 3 31.27 -28.33 78.96
CA ARG A 3 30.35 -27.43 78.24
C ARG A 3 30.08 -28.00 76.85
N LEU A 4 28.82 -28.35 76.62
CA LEU A 4 28.24 -28.70 75.32
C LEU A 4 28.23 -27.47 74.40
N ILE A 5 28.66 -27.66 73.16
CA ILE A 5 28.50 -26.70 72.06
C ILE A 5 27.38 -27.25 71.15
N THR A 6 26.27 -26.52 71.07
CA THR A 6 25.15 -26.78 70.16
C THR A 6 25.48 -26.30 68.74
N PRO A 7 25.15 -27.07 67.68
CA PRO A 7 25.34 -26.62 66.30
C PRO A 7 24.19 -25.70 65.85
N LEU A 8 24.58 -24.61 65.19
CA LEU A 8 23.73 -23.60 64.58
C LEU A 8 23.14 -24.15 63.26
N THR A 9 21.81 -24.28 63.17
CA THR A 9 21.10 -24.67 61.95
C THR A 9 20.90 -23.45 61.04
N LEU A 10 21.43 -23.52 59.83
CA LEU A 10 21.25 -22.52 58.77
C LEU A 10 19.92 -22.78 58.05
N PRO A 11 19.04 -21.78 57.82
CA PRO A 11 17.79 -21.99 57.10
C PRO A 11 18.07 -22.13 55.59
N LEU A 12 17.50 -23.18 54.99
CA LEU A 12 17.54 -23.47 53.57
C LEU A 12 16.61 -22.49 52.82
N LEU A 13 17.19 -21.52 52.11
CA LEU A 13 16.45 -20.57 51.26
C LEU A 13 16.05 -21.28 49.96
N ILE A 14 14.77 -21.64 49.84
CA ILE A 14 14.21 -22.23 48.62
C ILE A 14 14.05 -21.12 47.57
N LEU A 15 14.94 -21.08 46.58
CA LEU A 15 14.81 -20.25 45.38
C LEU A 15 13.65 -20.77 44.52
N LEU A 16 12.53 -20.06 44.51
CA LEU A 16 11.43 -20.26 43.57
C LEU A 16 11.91 -19.86 42.16
N LEU A 17 12.37 -20.86 41.39
CA LEU A 17 12.58 -20.75 39.94
C LEU A 17 11.22 -20.45 39.29
N HIS A 18 11.00 -19.19 38.94
CA HIS A 18 9.88 -18.80 38.09
C HIS A 18 10.17 -19.34 36.69
N PRO A 19 9.25 -20.07 36.04
CA PRO A 19 9.44 -20.47 34.65
C PRO A 19 9.61 -19.21 33.81
N LEU A 20 10.75 -19.10 33.13
CA LEU A 20 10.98 -18.12 32.07
C LEU A 20 9.81 -18.20 31.08
N PRO A 21 9.25 -17.07 30.64
CA PRO A 21 8.16 -17.07 29.66
C PRO A 21 8.61 -17.82 28.42
N THR A 22 8.05 -19.01 28.21
CA THR A 22 8.26 -19.85 27.04
C THR A 22 7.66 -19.15 25.84
N HIS A 23 8.53 -18.70 24.94
CA HIS A 23 8.30 -18.44 23.52
C HIS A 23 7.12 -17.50 23.24
N ALA A 24 7.43 -16.21 23.09
CA ALA A 24 6.66 -15.37 22.19
C ALA A 24 6.48 -16.15 20.89
N GLN A 25 5.24 -16.46 20.52
CA GLN A 25 4.93 -17.01 19.20
C GLN A 25 5.45 -15.98 18.19
N GLN A 26 6.63 -16.22 17.63
CA GLN A 26 7.08 -15.51 16.44
C GLN A 26 6.00 -15.77 15.41
N GLN A 27 5.22 -14.73 15.11
CA GLN A 27 4.22 -14.76 14.05
C GLN A 27 4.93 -15.28 12.81
N GLN A 28 4.50 -16.43 12.30
CA GLN A 28 5.19 -17.09 11.21
C GLN A 28 5.18 -16.15 10.01
N ARG A 29 6.36 -15.65 9.61
CA ARG A 29 6.49 -14.82 8.41
C ARG A 29 6.00 -15.61 7.20
N CYS A 30 5.23 -14.96 6.36
CA CYS A 30 4.79 -15.52 5.10
C CYS A 30 5.98 -15.78 4.17
N GLN A 31 5.96 -16.91 3.46
CA GLN A 31 7.00 -17.21 2.48
C GLN A 31 6.89 -16.27 1.29
N TRP A 32 8.00 -15.59 0.97
CA TRP A 32 8.06 -14.63 -0.12
C TRP A 32 7.55 -15.20 -1.44
N ALA A 33 8.04 -16.39 -1.83
CA ALA A 33 7.66 -17.03 -3.10
C ALA A 33 6.16 -17.34 -3.19
N THR A 34 5.55 -17.74 -2.07
CA THR A 34 4.11 -18.03 -2.00
C THR A 34 3.29 -16.75 -2.12
N LEU A 35 3.68 -15.68 -1.42
CA LEU A 35 3.02 -14.38 -1.57
C LEU A 35 3.16 -13.86 -2.99
N ARG A 36 4.37 -13.90 -3.56
CA ARG A 36 4.63 -13.44 -4.93
C ARG A 36 3.76 -14.16 -5.93
N SER A 37 3.71 -15.50 -5.87
CA SER A 37 2.85 -16.30 -6.76
C SER A 37 1.38 -15.94 -6.60
N ALA A 38 0.90 -15.71 -5.38
CA ALA A 38 -0.50 -15.30 -5.15
C ALA A 38 -0.78 -13.87 -5.64
N THR A 39 0.18 -12.94 -5.51
CA THR A 39 0.11 -11.58 -6.04
C THR A 39 0.09 -11.59 -7.58
N ASP A 40 0.89 -12.43 -8.21
CA ASP A 40 0.90 -12.60 -9.67
C ASP A 40 -0.46 -13.13 -10.17
N SER A 41 -1.09 -14.06 -9.45
CA SER A 41 -2.45 -14.52 -9.78
C SER A 41 -3.52 -13.41 -9.64
N VAL A 42 -3.37 -12.47 -8.70
CA VAL A 42 -4.25 -11.29 -8.62
C VAL A 42 -4.03 -10.37 -9.82
N LEU A 43 -2.78 -10.14 -10.21
CA LEU A 43 -2.45 -9.33 -11.39
C LEU A 43 -2.98 -9.95 -12.68
N GLU A 44 -2.84 -11.27 -12.86
CA GLU A 44 -3.43 -12.00 -13.97
C GLU A 44 -4.96 -11.86 -13.99
N THR A 45 -5.59 -11.90 -12.81
CA THR A 45 -7.04 -11.70 -12.68
C THR A 45 -7.47 -10.30 -13.12
N LEU A 46 -6.69 -9.26 -12.82
CA LEU A 46 -6.93 -7.90 -13.34
C LEU A 46 -6.82 -7.88 -14.87
N GLN A 47 -5.87 -8.62 -15.46
CA GLN A 47 -5.69 -8.68 -16.90
C GLN A 47 -6.82 -9.41 -17.62
N THR A 48 -7.35 -10.49 -17.04
CA THR A 48 -8.34 -11.35 -17.71
C THR A 48 -9.79 -11.07 -17.34
N GLY A 49 -10.01 -10.42 -16.20
CA GLY A 49 -11.32 -10.28 -15.54
C GLY A 49 -11.81 -11.59 -14.91
N LEU A 50 -12.73 -11.48 -13.96
CA LEU A 50 -13.45 -12.59 -13.32
C LEU A 50 -14.71 -12.95 -14.12
N ARG A 51 -14.61 -14.04 -14.90
CA ARG A 51 -15.64 -14.40 -15.88
C ARG A 51 -16.63 -15.49 -15.46
N SER A 52 -16.47 -16.13 -14.30
CA SER A 52 -17.41 -17.12 -13.76
C SER A 52 -16.96 -17.61 -12.37
N THR A 53 -17.89 -18.07 -11.54
CA THR A 53 -17.61 -18.81 -10.29
C THR A 53 -16.92 -20.15 -10.55
N THR A 54 -17.16 -20.78 -11.70
CA THR A 54 -16.54 -22.05 -12.08
C THR A 54 -15.08 -21.91 -12.48
N THR A 55 -14.61 -20.68 -12.72
CA THR A 55 -13.23 -20.35 -13.09
C THR A 55 -12.59 -19.39 -12.08
N LEU A 56 -13.15 -19.24 -10.88
CA LEU A 56 -12.58 -18.39 -9.85
C LEU A 56 -11.20 -18.95 -9.43
N PRO A 57 -10.11 -18.18 -9.57
CA PRO A 57 -8.80 -18.66 -9.15
C PRO A 57 -8.81 -19.07 -7.68
N ALA A 58 -8.14 -20.17 -7.34
CA ALA A 58 -8.14 -20.75 -5.99
C ALA A 58 -7.70 -19.74 -4.91
N ILE A 59 -6.89 -18.75 -5.28
CA ILE A 59 -6.50 -17.67 -4.36
C ILE A 59 -7.71 -16.88 -3.82
N PHE A 60 -8.84 -16.80 -4.53
CA PHE A 60 -10.05 -16.12 -4.09
C PHE A 60 -11.04 -17.04 -3.34
N SER A 61 -10.63 -18.26 -2.96
CA SER A 61 -11.52 -19.24 -2.32
C SER A 61 -11.72 -19.04 -0.82
N SER A 62 -11.21 -17.94 -0.24
CA SER A 62 -11.39 -17.67 1.18
C SER A 62 -12.86 -17.39 1.49
N PRO A 63 -13.48 -18.05 2.49
CA PRO A 63 -14.87 -17.82 2.84
C PRO A 63 -15.12 -16.42 3.39
N ASP A 64 -14.09 -15.81 3.99
CA ASP A 64 -14.17 -14.49 4.62
C ASP A 64 -13.61 -13.37 3.72
N LEU A 65 -13.55 -13.59 2.40
CA LEU A 65 -12.99 -12.61 1.48
C LEU A 65 -13.82 -11.33 1.48
N ALA A 66 -13.21 -10.22 1.91
CA ALA A 66 -13.75 -8.89 1.78
C ALA A 66 -13.17 -8.16 0.56
N TYR A 67 -14.02 -7.61 -0.29
CA TYR A 67 -13.60 -6.82 -1.44
C TYR A 67 -14.14 -5.40 -1.33
N THR A 68 -13.25 -4.42 -1.44
CA THR A 68 -13.59 -2.99 -1.43
C THR A 68 -13.09 -2.38 -2.72
N TYR A 69 -13.96 -1.65 -3.42
CA TYR A 69 -13.62 -0.92 -4.64
C TYR A 69 -13.92 0.56 -4.44
N ASN A 70 -12.91 1.42 -4.57
CA ASN A 70 -13.02 2.85 -4.33
C ASN A 70 -13.71 3.16 -2.99
N GLY A 71 -13.35 2.41 -1.94
CA GLY A 71 -13.87 2.60 -0.58
C GLY A 71 -15.30 2.07 -0.37
N THR A 72 -15.93 1.49 -1.39
CA THR A 72 -17.24 0.84 -1.30
C THR A 72 -17.06 -0.68 -1.19
N PRO A 73 -17.53 -1.33 -0.12
CA PRO A 73 -17.58 -2.79 -0.04
C PRO A 73 -18.48 -3.34 -1.15
N LEU A 74 -17.96 -4.28 -1.93
CA LEU A 74 -18.70 -4.94 -3.01
C LEU A 74 -18.57 -6.46 -2.85
N PRO A 75 -19.57 -7.24 -3.31
CA PRO A 75 -19.31 -8.65 -3.57
C PRO A 75 -18.23 -8.79 -4.64
N LEU A 76 -17.50 -9.91 -4.66
CA LEU A 76 -16.64 -10.21 -5.80
C LEU A 76 -17.49 -10.18 -7.08
N PRO A 77 -17.05 -9.47 -8.13
CA PRO A 77 -17.75 -9.50 -9.39
C PRO A 77 -17.62 -10.91 -9.97
N LEU A 78 -18.75 -11.58 -10.08
CA LEU A 78 -18.87 -12.89 -10.69
C LEU A 78 -19.77 -12.71 -11.91
N ALA A 79 -19.34 -13.18 -13.09
CA ALA A 79 -20.17 -13.08 -14.28
C ALA A 79 -21.53 -13.74 -14.03
N GLY A 80 -22.58 -12.92 -14.08
CA GLY A 80 -23.94 -13.32 -13.71
C GLY A 80 -24.74 -12.21 -13.05
N SER A 81 -24.10 -11.26 -12.36
CA SER A 81 -24.74 -10.00 -11.95
C SER A 81 -24.40 -8.92 -12.97
N GLY A 82 -25.28 -8.71 -13.96
CA GLY A 82 -25.02 -7.84 -15.10
C GLY A 82 -24.58 -6.41 -14.71
N SER A 83 -23.42 -6.00 -15.21
CA SER A 83 -23.18 -4.73 -15.92
C SER A 83 -21.68 -4.67 -16.24
N ALA A 84 -21.38 -4.67 -17.53
CA ALA A 84 -20.07 -4.28 -18.04
C ALA A 84 -19.74 -2.87 -17.58
N ALA A 85 -18.44 -2.59 -17.43
CA ALA A 85 -17.91 -1.31 -16.99
C ALA A 85 -18.57 -0.16 -17.76
N ASN A 86 -19.39 0.64 -17.06
CA ASN A 86 -19.82 1.93 -17.55
C ASN A 86 -19.14 2.97 -16.68
N SER A 87 -18.33 3.80 -17.33
CA SER A 87 -17.29 4.69 -16.82
C SER A 87 -17.80 5.93 -16.06
N SER A 88 -18.90 5.79 -15.31
CA SER A 88 -19.45 6.88 -14.49
C SER A 88 -20.49 6.36 -13.48
N GLY A 89 -20.06 6.11 -12.25
CA GLY A 89 -20.95 5.96 -11.09
C GLY A 89 -21.16 4.51 -10.59
N SER A 90 -20.83 4.29 -9.32
CA SER A 90 -21.34 3.24 -8.41
C SER A 90 -21.86 1.95 -9.07
N GLY A 91 -20.98 0.96 -9.30
CA GLY A 91 -21.45 -0.42 -9.53
C GLY A 91 -20.55 -1.38 -10.30
N SER A 92 -19.56 -0.89 -11.08
CA SER A 92 -18.66 -1.78 -11.84
C SER A 92 -17.26 -1.83 -11.22
N SER A 93 -16.78 -3.05 -10.99
CA SER A 93 -15.47 -3.35 -10.40
C SER A 93 -14.44 -3.60 -11.49
N VAL A 94 -13.19 -3.16 -11.30
CA VAL A 94 -12.08 -3.45 -12.24
C VAL A 94 -11.79 -4.96 -12.38
N LEU A 95 -12.22 -5.79 -11.42
CA LEU A 95 -12.10 -7.25 -11.53
C LEU A 95 -13.17 -7.87 -12.43
N ALA A 96 -14.21 -7.14 -12.85
CA ALA A 96 -15.32 -7.70 -13.62
C ALA A 96 -14.99 -7.88 -15.11
N ALA A 97 -14.10 -7.05 -15.65
CA ALA A 97 -13.72 -7.04 -17.06
C ALA A 97 -12.20 -7.05 -17.21
N PRO A 98 -11.67 -7.50 -18.37
CA PRO A 98 -10.23 -7.51 -18.62
C PRO A 98 -9.66 -6.08 -18.64
N LEU A 99 -8.46 -5.91 -18.08
CA LEU A 99 -7.66 -4.68 -18.17
C LEU A 99 -6.42 -4.92 -19.04
N ALA A 100 -6.25 -4.16 -20.12
CA ALA A 100 -5.03 -4.15 -20.90
C ALA A 100 -3.94 -3.38 -20.11
N ILE A 101 -3.21 -4.09 -19.26
CA ILE A 101 -2.14 -3.52 -18.43
C ILE A 101 -0.90 -3.26 -19.29
N SER A 102 -0.42 -2.02 -19.30
CA SER A 102 0.81 -1.61 -20.00
C SER A 102 2.03 -1.70 -19.09
N VAL A 103 1.91 -1.30 -17.83
CA VAL A 103 2.96 -1.42 -16.82
C VAL A 103 2.36 -1.79 -15.47
N ALA A 104 3.06 -2.62 -14.70
CA ALA A 104 2.69 -2.95 -13.34
C ALA A 104 3.92 -3.05 -12.43
N HIS A 105 3.75 -2.62 -11.19
CA HIS A 105 4.68 -2.77 -10.08
C HIS A 105 3.96 -3.48 -8.94
N SER A 106 4.65 -4.38 -8.24
CA SER A 106 4.08 -4.99 -7.05
C SER A 106 5.14 -5.43 -6.05
N VAL A 107 4.78 -5.34 -4.77
CA VAL A 107 5.62 -5.67 -3.63
C VAL A 107 4.89 -6.58 -2.65
N VAL A 108 5.63 -7.30 -1.81
CA VAL A 108 5.05 -8.25 -0.84
C VAL A 108 5.54 -7.96 0.58
N ASP A 109 4.61 -7.96 1.51
CA ASP A 109 4.86 -7.80 2.94
C ASP A 109 4.79 -9.17 3.63
N GLN A 110 5.97 -9.73 3.93
CA GLN A 110 6.08 -11.05 4.57
C GLN A 110 5.64 -11.06 6.03
N ASP A 111 5.67 -9.92 6.72
CA ASP A 111 5.30 -9.85 8.14
C ASP A 111 3.79 -9.77 8.32
N ARG A 112 3.13 -9.07 7.39
CA ARG A 112 1.68 -8.86 7.39
C ARG A 112 0.92 -9.82 6.49
N CYS A 113 1.64 -10.65 5.73
CA CYS A 113 1.05 -11.53 4.73
C CYS A 113 0.16 -10.73 3.79
N ALA A 114 0.73 -9.68 3.20
CA ALA A 114 0.03 -8.75 2.33
C ALA A 114 0.87 -8.46 1.09
N ALA A 115 0.26 -7.80 0.11
CA ALA A 115 0.91 -7.31 -1.09
C ALA A 115 0.29 -5.98 -1.52
N PHE A 116 1.07 -5.21 -2.26
CA PHE A 116 0.59 -4.04 -2.97
C PHE A 116 0.85 -4.22 -4.47
N ILE A 117 -0.12 -3.82 -5.28
CA ILE A 117 -0.05 -3.82 -6.74
C ILE A 117 -0.39 -2.41 -7.21
N LYS A 118 0.41 -1.85 -8.11
CA LYS A 118 0.12 -0.64 -8.89
C LYS A 118 0.20 -1.01 -10.36
N ALA A 119 -0.82 -0.67 -11.14
CA ALA A 119 -0.85 -0.93 -12.58
C ALA A 119 -1.40 0.28 -13.34
N VAL A 120 -0.86 0.52 -14.53
CA VAL A 120 -1.40 1.48 -15.49
C VAL A 120 -1.86 0.70 -16.72
N GLY A 121 -3.05 1.00 -17.20
CA GLY A 121 -3.62 0.29 -18.34
C GLY A 121 -4.92 0.89 -18.84
N TYR A 122 -5.61 0.12 -19.67
CA TYR A 122 -6.83 0.53 -20.36
C TYR A 122 -7.91 -0.53 -20.19
N PRO A 123 -9.17 -0.16 -19.88
CA PRO A 123 -10.28 -1.10 -19.92
C PRO A 123 -10.35 -1.77 -21.31
N ALA A 124 -10.30 -3.10 -21.37
CA ALA A 124 -10.09 -3.81 -22.64
C ALA A 124 -11.25 -3.64 -23.65
N GLU A 125 -12.47 -3.33 -23.17
CA GLU A 125 -13.63 -3.08 -24.03
C GLU A 125 -13.65 -1.65 -24.63
N GLU A 126 -12.86 -0.72 -24.10
CA GLU A 126 -12.75 0.68 -24.55
C GLU A 126 -11.43 0.99 -25.30
N ALA A 127 -10.55 -0.01 -25.43
CA ALA A 127 -9.12 0.10 -25.76
C ALA A 127 -8.76 0.62 -27.18
N GLN A 128 -9.67 1.22 -27.95
CA GLN A 128 -9.30 1.82 -29.24
C GLN A 128 -10.05 3.09 -29.64
N THR A 129 -11.03 3.56 -28.89
CA THR A 129 -11.74 4.80 -29.25
C THR A 129 -12.13 5.58 -27.99
N ALA A 130 -11.28 6.52 -27.58
CA ALA A 130 -11.57 7.58 -26.60
C ALA A 130 -11.75 7.17 -25.11
N GLY A 131 -11.43 5.94 -24.70
CA GLY A 131 -11.49 5.49 -23.30
C GLY A 131 -10.19 5.75 -22.52
N GLY A 132 -10.29 6.54 -21.46
CA GLY A 132 -9.17 7.08 -20.70
C GLY A 132 -8.33 6.07 -19.94
N VAL A 133 -7.01 6.28 -19.92
CA VAL A 133 -6.06 5.49 -19.12
C VAL A 133 -6.48 5.45 -17.65
N VAL A 134 -6.26 4.31 -16.99
CA VAL A 134 -6.52 4.14 -15.56
C VAL A 134 -5.25 3.77 -14.81
N VAL A 135 -5.16 4.25 -13.57
CA VAL A 135 -4.19 3.80 -12.56
C VAL A 135 -4.95 2.97 -11.53
N VAL A 136 -4.56 1.72 -11.37
CA VAL A 136 -5.14 0.77 -10.42
C VAL A 136 -4.13 0.52 -9.32
N GLY A 137 -4.53 0.76 -8.08
CA GLY A 137 -3.80 0.32 -6.90
C GLY A 137 -4.61 -0.69 -6.12
N ALA A 138 -3.96 -1.74 -5.62
CA ALA A 138 -4.60 -2.75 -4.80
C ALA A 138 -3.72 -3.13 -3.61
N GLN A 139 -4.27 -3.06 -2.39
CA GLN A 139 -3.70 -3.77 -1.24
C GLN A 139 -4.42 -5.10 -1.07
N VAL A 140 -3.65 -6.18 -1.10
CA VAL A 140 -4.15 -7.55 -0.99
C VAL A 140 -3.64 -8.16 0.31
N TRP A 141 -4.53 -8.70 1.12
CA TRP A 141 -4.22 -9.34 2.38
C TRP A 141 -4.54 -10.83 2.27
N TYR A 142 -3.65 -11.66 2.76
CA TYR A 142 -3.75 -13.11 2.62
C TYR A 142 -4.01 -13.80 3.96
N ASN A 143 -4.85 -14.82 3.93
CA ASN A 143 -4.74 -15.96 4.85
C ASN A 143 -3.58 -16.82 4.37
N TYR A 144 -2.69 -17.24 5.28
CA TYR A 144 -1.53 -18.03 4.92
C TYR A 144 -1.32 -19.20 5.88
N THR A 145 -1.06 -20.37 5.31
CA THR A 145 -0.46 -21.48 6.03
C THR A 145 0.59 -22.16 5.15
N ALA A 146 1.64 -22.71 5.74
CA ALA A 146 2.69 -23.38 4.97
C ALA A 146 2.19 -24.59 4.17
N SER A 147 1.07 -25.21 4.55
CA SER A 147 0.50 -26.38 3.88
C SER A 147 -0.53 -26.05 2.80
N VAL A 148 -1.26 -24.92 2.93
CA VAL A 148 -2.32 -24.53 1.98
C VAL A 148 -1.83 -23.45 1.00
N GLY A 149 -0.82 -22.67 1.37
CA GLY A 149 -0.38 -21.50 0.62
C GLY A 149 -1.11 -20.23 1.06
N ALA A 150 -1.32 -19.30 0.12
CA ALA A 150 -1.95 -18.02 0.36
C ALA A 150 -3.31 -17.92 -0.34
N THR A 151 -4.34 -17.49 0.39
CA THR A 151 -5.66 -17.12 -0.17
C THR A 151 -6.01 -15.70 0.24
N VAL A 152 -6.60 -14.93 -0.66
CA VAL A 152 -7.03 -13.56 -0.43
C VAL A 152 -8.12 -13.54 0.63
N ARG A 153 -7.90 -12.81 1.72
CA ARG A 153 -8.91 -12.56 2.77
C ARG A 153 -9.49 -11.16 2.70
N ARG A 154 -8.73 -10.21 2.15
CA ARG A 154 -9.19 -8.84 1.92
C ARG A 154 -8.47 -8.26 0.71
N MET A 155 -9.19 -7.54 -0.13
CA MET A 155 -8.62 -6.79 -1.24
C MET A 155 -9.29 -5.43 -1.33
N ASP A 156 -8.49 -4.38 -1.16
CA ASP A 156 -8.92 -3.00 -1.26
C ASP A 156 -8.32 -2.39 -2.52
N VAL A 157 -9.18 -1.96 -3.45
CA VAL A 157 -8.78 -1.42 -4.76
C VAL A 157 -9.17 0.05 -4.85
N VAL A 158 -8.24 0.86 -5.33
CA VAL A 158 -8.44 2.27 -5.70
C VAL A 158 -8.11 2.41 -7.17
N VAL A 159 -9.04 3.00 -7.92
CA VAL A 159 -8.87 3.30 -9.35
C VAL A 159 -8.97 4.81 -9.56
N ALA A 160 -7.89 5.39 -10.05
CA ALA A 160 -7.88 6.73 -10.63
C ALA A 160 -8.07 6.62 -12.15
N ALA A 161 -8.93 7.46 -12.70
CA ALA A 161 -9.29 7.47 -14.11
C ALA A 161 -9.49 8.92 -14.58
N GLU A 162 -9.61 9.11 -15.88
CA GLU A 162 -9.84 10.44 -16.48
C GLU A 162 -11.03 11.21 -15.86
N GLY A 163 -10.85 12.52 -15.76
CA GLY A 163 -11.72 13.44 -15.04
C GLY A 163 -11.61 13.33 -13.51
N GLY A 164 -10.69 12.52 -12.99
CA GLY A 164 -10.33 12.46 -11.58
C GLY A 164 -9.24 13.48 -11.21
N TRP A 165 -8.86 13.49 -9.92
CA TRP A 165 -7.76 14.34 -9.43
C TRP A 165 -6.46 14.05 -10.18
N ASN A 166 -5.87 15.09 -10.77
CA ASN A 166 -4.68 15.02 -11.62
C ASN A 166 -4.73 13.97 -12.75
N MET A 167 -5.93 13.66 -13.23
CA MET A 167 -6.19 12.75 -14.36
C MET A 167 -7.01 13.50 -15.41
N PRO A 168 -6.42 14.37 -16.24
CA PRO A 168 -7.15 15.16 -17.23
C PRO A 168 -7.83 14.26 -18.27
N VAL A 169 -8.94 14.74 -18.84
CA VAL A 169 -9.62 14.04 -19.96
C VAL A 169 -8.74 14.09 -21.21
N GLY A 170 -8.59 12.96 -21.89
CA GLY A 170 -7.69 12.81 -23.04
C GLY A 170 -6.21 12.73 -22.65
N LEU A 171 -5.92 12.20 -21.46
CA LEU A 171 -4.55 11.96 -21.02
C LEU A 171 -3.87 10.94 -21.94
N ASP A 172 -2.69 11.29 -22.43
CA ASP A 172 -1.85 10.32 -23.14
C ASP A 172 -1.27 9.30 -22.15
N GLY A 173 -1.85 8.10 -22.15
CA GLY A 173 -1.41 7.04 -21.26
C GLY A 173 0.01 6.54 -21.53
N GLU A 174 0.57 6.71 -22.74
CA GLU A 174 1.96 6.34 -23.02
C GLU A 174 2.93 7.24 -22.23
N VAL A 175 2.60 8.52 -22.06
CA VAL A 175 3.37 9.44 -21.21
C VAL A 175 3.38 8.95 -19.76
N LEU A 176 2.21 8.58 -19.22
CA LEU A 176 2.12 8.08 -17.85
C LEU A 176 2.89 6.77 -17.66
N VAL A 177 2.80 5.84 -18.62
CA VAL A 177 3.58 4.60 -18.62
C VAL A 177 5.07 4.90 -18.60
N GLY A 178 5.54 5.80 -19.48
CA GLY A 178 6.95 6.18 -19.55
C GLY A 178 7.48 6.83 -18.26
N LEU A 179 6.65 7.59 -17.54
CA LEU A 179 6.99 8.14 -16.23
C LEU A 179 7.20 7.04 -15.18
N VAL A 180 6.32 6.04 -15.14
CA VAL A 180 6.43 4.92 -14.19
C VAL A 180 7.63 4.02 -14.51
N GLU A 181 7.88 3.73 -15.79
CA GLU A 181 9.01 2.91 -16.23
C GLU A 181 10.37 3.61 -16.07
N GLY A 182 10.39 4.94 -16.06
CA GLY A 182 11.61 5.73 -15.88
C GLY A 182 12.19 5.69 -14.47
N GLU A 183 11.46 5.15 -13.49
CA GLU A 183 11.89 5.08 -12.10
C GLU A 183 12.50 3.73 -11.72
N ASP A 184 13.57 3.77 -10.90
CA ASP A 184 14.17 2.54 -10.39
C ASP A 184 13.43 2.06 -9.13
N TRP A 185 12.54 1.09 -9.31
CA TRP A 185 11.87 0.35 -8.23
C TRP A 185 12.51 -1.00 -7.93
N GLY A 186 13.75 -1.24 -8.38
CA GLY A 186 14.48 -2.47 -8.15
C GLY A 186 14.82 -2.71 -6.67
N ALA A 187 15.20 -3.95 -6.36
CA ALA A 187 15.63 -4.34 -5.02
C ALA A 187 16.87 -3.55 -4.59
N LEU A 188 16.83 -3.03 -3.38
CA LEU A 188 17.92 -2.33 -2.74
C LEU A 188 18.97 -3.32 -2.24
N SER A 189 20.24 -2.91 -2.29
CA SER A 189 21.30 -3.64 -1.58
C SER A 189 21.07 -3.59 -0.07
N ARG A 190 21.47 -4.64 0.66
CA ARG A 190 21.27 -4.72 2.12
C ARG A 190 21.85 -3.53 2.89
N ALA A 191 22.92 -2.90 2.38
CA ALA A 191 23.58 -1.77 3.00
C ALA A 191 22.77 -0.46 2.95
N VAL A 192 21.72 -0.40 2.12
CA VAL A 192 20.89 0.80 1.94
C VAL A 192 19.40 0.56 2.23
N GLN A 193 19.05 -0.67 2.62
CA GLN A 193 17.71 -1.03 3.08
C GLN A 193 17.49 -0.50 4.49
N ASP A 194 16.34 0.13 4.70
CA ASP A 194 15.85 0.49 6.02
C ASP A 194 14.87 -0.58 6.54
N GLY A 195 14.72 -0.67 7.86
CA GLY A 195 13.73 -1.55 8.47
C GLY A 195 12.34 -0.95 8.44
N ARG A 196 11.30 -1.79 8.57
CA ARG A 196 9.88 -1.39 8.59
C ARG A 196 9.58 -0.11 9.38
N ALA A 197 10.09 0.01 10.60
CA ALA A 197 9.77 1.16 11.46
C ALA A 197 10.23 2.50 10.87
N VAL A 198 11.37 2.52 10.18
CA VAL A 198 11.87 3.72 9.48
C VAL A 198 10.99 4.01 8.27
N LEU A 199 10.69 2.97 7.49
CA LEU A 199 9.84 3.06 6.30
C LEU A 199 8.44 3.62 6.63
N GLU A 200 7.76 3.03 7.62
CA GLU A 200 6.46 3.50 8.12
C GLU A 200 6.56 4.89 8.75
N GLY A 201 7.64 5.20 9.45
CA GLY A 201 7.87 6.53 10.05
C GLY A 201 8.03 7.64 9.01
N VAL A 202 8.79 7.38 7.93
CA VAL A 202 8.98 8.34 6.83
C VAL A 202 7.67 8.55 6.07
N ALA A 203 6.96 7.47 5.71
CA ALA A 203 5.66 7.56 5.05
C ALA A 203 4.63 8.29 5.95
N GLY A 204 4.58 7.94 7.24
CA GLY A 204 3.70 8.58 8.22
C GLY A 204 3.98 10.08 8.37
N GLY A 205 5.25 10.48 8.47
CA GLY A 205 5.64 11.88 8.53
C GLY A 205 5.24 12.68 7.29
N TYR A 206 5.37 12.10 6.09
CA TYR A 206 4.91 12.73 4.85
C TYR A 206 3.38 12.94 4.87
N LEU A 207 2.62 11.93 5.30
CA LEU A 207 1.16 12.04 5.38
C LEU A 207 0.69 13.00 6.49
N ASP A 208 1.44 13.13 7.58
CA ASP A 208 1.19 14.15 8.61
C ASP A 208 1.44 15.56 8.08
N LEU A 209 2.52 15.76 7.31
CA LEU A 209 2.83 17.01 6.64
C LEU A 209 1.68 17.44 5.70
N LEU A 210 1.16 16.54 4.87
CA LEU A 210 0.03 16.85 3.99
C LEU A 210 -1.22 17.30 4.77
N GLY A 211 -1.43 16.77 5.97
CA GLY A 211 -2.55 17.12 6.85
C GLY A 211 -2.37 18.42 7.64
N GLY A 212 -1.37 19.26 7.32
CA GLY A 212 -1.10 20.51 8.06
C GLY A 212 -0.26 20.32 9.32
N GLY A 213 0.30 19.13 9.55
CA GLY A 213 1.33 18.94 10.57
C GLY A 213 2.56 19.77 10.23
N SER A 214 3.20 20.36 11.25
CA SER A 214 4.44 21.13 11.06
C SER A 214 5.54 20.24 10.49
N GLY A 215 5.73 20.27 9.18
CA GLY A 215 6.98 19.84 8.55
C GLY A 215 8.09 20.63 9.21
N GLY A 216 9.04 19.93 9.83
CA GLY A 216 10.08 20.58 10.60
C GLY A 216 10.77 21.66 9.78
N ASP A 217 10.80 22.88 10.31
CA ASP A 217 11.64 23.96 9.84
C ASP A 217 13.06 23.39 9.68
N GLY A 218 13.68 23.56 8.51
CA GLY A 218 14.98 22.97 8.14
C GLY A 218 16.19 23.41 8.99
N ASP A 219 15.98 23.92 10.20
CA ASP A 219 16.97 24.31 11.20
C ASP A 219 16.88 23.42 12.45
N GLY A 220 17.27 22.14 12.30
CA GLY A 220 18.06 21.39 13.28
C GLY A 220 17.64 21.33 14.76
N GLY A 221 16.40 21.61 15.17
CA GLY A 221 16.10 21.78 16.60
C GLY A 221 14.65 21.62 17.06
N GLY A 222 14.11 20.39 17.03
CA GLY A 222 13.21 19.90 18.09
C GLY A 222 11.72 19.65 17.76
N ASN A 223 11.40 18.35 17.65
CA ASN A 223 10.10 17.69 17.95
C ASN A 223 8.93 17.74 16.94
N GLY A 224 9.19 17.99 15.65
CA GLY A 224 8.27 17.67 14.54
C GLY A 224 8.85 16.54 13.68
N THR A 225 8.01 15.65 13.15
CA THR A 225 8.40 14.58 12.21
C THR A 225 8.92 15.18 10.89
N GLY A 226 10.17 15.66 10.90
CA GLY A 226 10.83 16.20 9.72
C GLY A 226 10.92 15.12 8.65
N VAL A 227 10.14 15.26 7.58
CA VAL A 227 10.25 14.39 6.41
C VAL A 227 11.66 14.52 5.86
N VAL A 228 12.39 13.40 5.81
CA VAL A 228 13.74 13.40 5.26
C VAL A 228 13.63 13.24 3.75
N TRP A 229 13.90 14.32 3.02
CA TRP A 229 13.86 14.35 1.57
C TRP A 229 15.18 13.84 0.98
N GLY A 230 15.10 12.88 0.07
CA GLY A 230 16.24 12.50 -0.77
C GLY A 230 16.50 13.56 -1.85
N ARG A 231 17.69 13.49 -2.44
CA ARG A 231 18.07 14.23 -3.64
C ARG A 231 18.81 13.27 -4.57
N PRO A 232 18.24 12.90 -5.73
CA PRO A 232 16.93 13.33 -6.24
C PRO A 232 15.73 12.74 -5.47
N CYS A 233 14.59 13.44 -5.49
CA CYS A 233 13.29 12.92 -5.07
C CYS A 233 12.19 13.44 -6.00
N ALA A 234 11.35 12.54 -6.54
CA ALA A 234 10.26 12.91 -7.45
C ALA A 234 8.87 12.46 -6.94
N ARG A 235 7.82 13.16 -7.36
CA ARG A 235 6.42 12.81 -7.06
C ARG A 235 5.63 12.55 -8.33
N LEU A 236 4.87 11.46 -8.36
CA LEU A 236 3.86 11.16 -9.37
C LEU A 236 2.47 11.24 -8.71
N GLU A 237 1.76 12.33 -8.96
CA GLU A 237 0.46 12.65 -8.38
C GLU A 237 -0.62 12.55 -9.46
N GLY A 238 -1.36 11.44 -9.49
CA GLY A 238 -2.19 11.07 -10.63
C GLY A 238 -1.31 10.86 -11.86
N SER A 239 -1.39 11.79 -12.81
CA SER A 239 -0.54 11.85 -14.01
C SER A 239 0.51 12.96 -13.99
N VAL A 240 0.57 13.76 -12.91
CA VAL A 240 1.46 14.91 -12.81
C VAL A 240 2.78 14.48 -12.16
N TYR A 241 3.88 14.65 -12.88
CA TYR A 241 5.23 14.34 -12.39
C TYR A 241 5.98 15.60 -11.98
N THR A 242 6.41 15.68 -10.73
CA THR A 242 7.11 16.84 -10.16
C THR A 242 8.45 16.47 -9.52
N ALA A 243 9.31 17.47 -9.31
CA ALA A 243 10.63 17.32 -8.71
C ALA A 243 11.55 16.33 -9.47
N VAL A 244 11.66 16.53 -10.79
CA VAL A 244 12.32 15.61 -11.74
C VAL A 244 13.84 15.81 -11.80
N GLY A 245 14.36 16.95 -11.32
CA GLY A 245 15.78 17.28 -11.39
C GLY A 245 16.66 16.48 -10.43
N GLU A 246 17.92 16.25 -10.79
CA GLU A 246 18.90 15.49 -9.99
C GLU A 246 19.14 16.09 -8.59
N THR A 247 18.91 17.40 -8.45
CA THR A 247 19.07 18.14 -7.20
C THR A 247 17.74 18.48 -6.52
N GLU A 248 16.61 18.13 -7.14
CA GLU A 248 15.28 18.49 -6.64
C GLU A 248 14.85 17.58 -5.49
N SER A 249 14.01 18.14 -4.61
CA SER A 249 13.34 17.41 -3.53
C SER A 249 11.84 17.39 -3.77
N CYS A 250 11.18 16.35 -3.26
CA CYS A 250 9.72 16.21 -3.28
C CYS A 250 8.98 17.26 -2.42
N GLU A 251 9.69 18.16 -1.75
CA GLU A 251 9.14 19.20 -0.89
C GLU A 251 8.44 20.31 -1.69
N MET A 252 8.97 20.64 -2.87
CA MET A 252 8.46 21.75 -3.65
C MET A 252 7.08 21.45 -4.24
N GLY A 253 6.15 22.37 -4.05
CA GLY A 253 4.79 22.30 -4.60
C GLY A 253 3.89 21.28 -3.90
N LEU A 254 4.19 20.91 -2.65
CA LEU A 254 3.28 20.09 -1.84
C LEU A 254 2.04 20.89 -1.47
N GLU A 255 0.87 20.32 -1.75
CA GLU A 255 -0.42 20.85 -1.31
C GLU A 255 -0.67 20.43 0.14
N ILE A 256 -0.26 21.28 1.08
CA ILE A 256 -0.49 21.09 2.52
C ILE A 256 -1.86 21.64 2.88
N SER A 257 -2.65 20.88 3.65
CA SER A 257 -3.95 21.36 4.12
C SER A 257 -3.78 22.54 5.08
N GLU A 258 -4.40 23.67 4.76
CA GLU A 258 -4.47 24.84 5.64
C GLU A 258 -5.50 24.67 6.78
N ASN A 259 -6.46 23.76 6.61
CA ASN A 259 -7.58 23.55 7.53
C ASN A 259 -7.42 22.28 8.40
N GLY A 260 -6.27 21.60 8.31
CA GLY A 260 -6.03 20.36 9.06
C GLY A 260 -6.82 19.16 8.54
N GLU A 261 -7.19 19.15 7.27
CA GLU A 261 -7.85 18.02 6.61
C GLU A 261 -6.84 16.87 6.46
N GLY A 262 -6.74 16.07 7.51
CA GLY A 262 -5.71 15.06 7.65
C GLY A 262 -5.85 13.87 6.69
N ILE A 263 -4.73 13.19 6.47
CA ILE A 263 -4.72 11.84 5.91
C ILE A 263 -5.01 10.83 7.03
N THR A 264 -6.15 10.17 6.98
CA THR A 264 -6.65 9.28 8.06
C THR A 264 -6.80 7.83 7.59
N GLU A 265 -7.16 6.91 8.49
CA GLU A 265 -7.39 5.48 8.18
C GLU A 265 -6.22 4.77 7.48
N ARG A 266 -4.99 5.15 7.82
CA ARG A 266 -3.76 4.69 7.15
C ARG A 266 -3.53 3.19 7.36
N GLN A 267 -3.44 2.44 6.27
CA GLN A 267 -3.10 1.02 6.24
C GLN A 267 -1.82 0.79 5.44
N PHE A 268 -0.79 0.25 6.10
CA PHE A 268 0.55 0.13 5.56
C PHE A 268 0.82 -1.30 5.04
N VAL A 269 1.45 -1.37 3.86
CA VAL A 269 2.06 -2.58 3.28
C VAL A 269 3.51 -2.24 2.96
N VAL A 270 4.46 -3.00 3.50
CA VAL A 270 5.89 -2.66 3.46
C VAL A 270 6.72 -3.79 2.85
N ASP A 271 7.62 -3.42 1.96
CA ASP A 271 8.66 -4.30 1.43
C ASP A 271 10.05 -3.66 1.65
N GLU A 272 10.74 -4.13 2.69
CA GLU A 272 12.07 -3.67 3.08
C GLU A 272 13.12 -3.94 2.00
N SER A 273 12.92 -4.95 1.15
CA SER A 273 13.88 -5.30 0.09
C SER A 273 13.90 -4.27 -1.04
N VAL A 274 12.75 -3.63 -1.29
CA VAL A 274 12.59 -2.56 -2.28
C VAL A 274 12.69 -1.17 -1.63
N GLY A 275 12.54 -1.10 -0.30
CA GLY A 275 12.33 0.17 0.42
C GLY A 275 10.99 0.80 0.07
N SER A 276 9.98 -0.02 -0.27
CA SER A 276 8.64 0.45 -0.65
C SER A 276 7.68 0.41 0.53
N VAL A 277 6.84 1.44 0.63
CA VAL A 277 5.70 1.51 1.55
C VAL A 277 4.49 1.97 0.78
N SER A 278 3.48 1.12 0.67
CA SER A 278 2.15 1.53 0.22
C SER A 278 1.27 1.88 1.42
N VAL A 279 0.54 2.99 1.32
CA VAL A 279 -0.44 3.42 2.32
C VAL A 279 -1.79 3.64 1.66
N LEU A 280 -2.78 2.85 2.03
CA LEU A 280 -4.19 3.12 1.74
C LEU A 280 -4.73 4.03 2.84
N ALA A 281 -5.36 5.13 2.48
CA ALA A 281 -5.86 6.11 3.43
C ALA A 281 -7.13 6.82 2.93
N ARG A 282 -7.76 7.58 3.81
CA ARG A 282 -8.77 8.59 3.49
C ARG A 282 -8.07 9.95 3.42
N ASP A 283 -8.11 10.60 2.27
CA ASP A 283 -7.48 11.91 2.09
C ASP A 283 -8.51 13.03 2.31
N GLY A 284 -8.41 13.72 3.45
CA GLY A 284 -9.33 14.81 3.79
C GLY A 284 -9.31 15.96 2.78
N ARG A 285 -8.16 16.24 2.15
CA ARG A 285 -8.01 17.29 1.12
C ARG A 285 -8.83 16.98 -0.14
N HIS A 286 -9.23 15.73 -0.29
CA HIS A 286 -10.05 15.22 -1.39
C HIS A 286 -11.40 14.68 -0.89
N GLY A 287 -11.99 15.33 0.13
CA GLY A 287 -13.30 14.97 0.67
C GLY A 287 -13.36 13.58 1.32
N GLY A 288 -12.22 13.05 1.79
CA GLY A 288 -12.13 11.70 2.32
C GLY A 288 -12.09 10.60 1.26
N SER A 289 -11.75 10.94 0.01
CA SER A 289 -11.60 9.96 -1.06
C SER A 289 -10.55 8.89 -0.70
N PRO A 290 -10.83 7.60 -0.92
CA PRO A 290 -9.83 6.54 -0.83
C PRO A 290 -8.64 6.88 -1.72
N THR A 291 -7.47 6.99 -1.11
CA THR A 291 -6.24 7.39 -1.77
C THR A 291 -5.16 6.37 -1.46
N LEU A 292 -4.44 5.95 -2.49
CA LEU A 292 -3.25 5.13 -2.35
C LEU A 292 -2.02 6.00 -2.53
N PHE A 293 -1.11 5.85 -1.59
CA PHE A 293 0.24 6.39 -1.65
C PHE A 293 1.22 5.24 -1.78
N GLU A 294 2.28 5.40 -2.55
CA GLU A 294 3.44 4.53 -2.53
C GLU A 294 4.71 5.35 -2.39
N PHE A 295 5.53 5.01 -1.41
CA PHE A 295 6.78 5.70 -1.11
C PHE A 295 7.94 4.76 -1.40
N ARG A 296 8.98 5.26 -2.08
CA ARG A 296 10.32 4.65 -2.06
C ARG A 296 11.17 5.40 -1.06
N VAL A 297 11.77 4.70 -0.12
CA VAL A 297 12.69 5.23 0.88
C VAL A 297 14.04 4.53 0.71
N VAL A 298 15.10 5.32 0.68
CA VAL A 298 16.48 4.83 0.57
C VAL A 298 17.33 5.53 1.63
N LYS A 299 17.93 4.77 2.55
CA LYS A 299 18.73 5.30 3.68
C LYS A 299 17.96 6.33 4.52
N GLY A 300 16.70 6.05 4.80
CA GLY A 300 15.80 6.86 5.61
C GLY A 300 15.27 8.11 4.92
N ALA A 301 15.53 8.30 3.62
CA ALA A 301 15.11 9.47 2.86
C ALA A 301 14.17 9.10 1.69
N LEU A 302 13.17 9.95 1.41
CA LEU A 302 12.24 9.76 0.29
C LEU A 302 12.96 9.87 -1.06
N ARG A 303 12.70 8.91 -1.96
CA ARG A 303 13.19 8.90 -3.34
C ARG A 303 12.08 9.08 -4.37
N TYR A 304 10.94 8.42 -4.16
CA TYR A 304 9.76 8.52 -5.01
C TYR A 304 8.51 8.57 -4.13
N VAL A 305 7.53 9.37 -4.55
CA VAL A 305 6.19 9.39 -3.95
C VAL A 305 5.17 9.25 -5.07
N HIS A 306 4.36 8.21 -5.06
CA HIS A 306 3.24 8.06 -5.96
C HIS A 306 1.96 8.27 -5.16
N GLN A 307 1.03 9.06 -5.67
CA GLN A 307 -0.27 9.30 -5.06
C GLN A 307 -1.34 9.24 -6.14
N PHE A 308 -2.42 8.52 -5.89
CA PHE A 308 -3.62 8.56 -6.73
C PHE A 308 -4.86 8.29 -5.90
N ALA A 309 -5.91 9.05 -6.18
CA ALA A 309 -7.17 9.00 -5.46
C ALA A 309 -8.24 8.35 -6.33
N ALA A 310 -9.17 7.63 -5.68
CA ALA A 310 -10.41 7.26 -6.32
C ALA A 310 -11.06 8.54 -6.87
N LYS A 311 -11.59 8.46 -8.09
CA LYS A 311 -12.49 9.50 -8.59
C LYS A 311 -13.61 9.65 -7.55
N ALA A 312 -13.73 10.84 -6.98
CA ALA A 312 -14.82 11.12 -6.05
C ALA A 312 -16.12 10.72 -6.75
N LEU A 313 -16.93 9.89 -6.08
CA LEU A 313 -18.32 9.74 -6.49
C LEU A 313 -18.88 11.15 -6.36
N ALA A 314 -19.35 11.74 -7.47
CA ALA A 314 -19.96 13.06 -7.42
C ALA A 314 -20.97 13.05 -6.27
N GLU A 315 -20.81 13.98 -5.31
CA GLU A 315 -21.89 14.27 -4.39
C GLU A 315 -23.08 14.62 -5.26
N THR A 316 -24.10 13.77 -5.21
CA THR A 316 -25.41 14.15 -5.75
C THR A 316 -25.85 15.31 -4.88
N ASP A 317 -25.70 16.54 -5.38
CA ASP A 317 -26.39 17.71 -4.87
C ASP A 317 -27.90 17.39 -4.93
N ASP A 318 -28.47 17.02 -3.77
CA ASP A 318 -29.91 16.95 -3.52
C ASP A 318 -30.48 18.35 -3.24
#